data_AF-A0AAC9FRT1-F1
#
_entry.id   AF-A0AAC9FRT1-F1
#
_cell.length_a   1.000
_cell.length_b   1.000
_cell.length_c   1.000
_cell.angle_alpha   90.00
_cell.angle_beta   90.00
_cell.angle_gamma   90.00
#
_symmetry.space_group_name_H-M   'P 1'
#
loop_
_entity.id
_entity.type
_entity.pdbx_description
1 polymer ?
#
loop_
_entity_poly.entity_id
_entity_poly.type
_entity_poly.pdbx_seq_one_letter_code
_entity_poly.pdbx_strand_id
1 'polypeptide(L)'
;MQEMMFGNSKDTKLAFQAAETALRDAELDVAQNITATTAFVQACTSGLCTPPSSWSTPKSASVSTLIDWTNSANTRTYGAYTGAVALPNVASQPLYVIEKLSGLSVPAGESIGIGVKPPAGGTAYRITVYSTGARPETHVVLESIYVKR
;
A
#
# COMPACT_ATOMS: atom_id res chain seq x y z
N MET A 1 0.82 -16.10 -33.73
CA MET A 1 0.29 -14.82 -33.19
C MET A 1 -0.37 -14.98 -31.80
N GLN A 2 -0.97 -16.13 -31.48
CA GLN A 2 -1.59 -16.39 -30.16
C GLN A 2 -0.59 -16.52 -28.99
N GLU A 3 0.64 -17.00 -29.22
CA GLU A 3 1.65 -17.15 -28.15
C GLU A 3 2.05 -15.83 -27.47
N MET A 4 2.01 -14.69 -28.17
CA MET A 4 2.32 -13.38 -27.59
C MET A 4 1.28 -12.95 -26.55
N MET A 5 -0.01 -13.24 -26.79
CA MET A 5 -1.08 -12.96 -25.82
C MET A 5 -1.00 -13.90 -24.60
N PHE A 6 -0.60 -15.16 -24.80
CA PHE A 6 -0.42 -16.13 -23.71
C PHE A 6 0.81 -15.83 -22.84
N GLY A 7 1.93 -15.41 -23.44
CA GLY A 7 3.14 -15.02 -22.72
C GLY A 7 2.92 -13.78 -21.85
N ASN A 8 2.30 -12.74 -22.42
CA ASN A 8 1.96 -11.53 -21.68
C ASN A 8 0.97 -11.83 -20.53
N SER A 9 -0.06 -12.65 -20.79
CA SER A 9 -1.04 -13.01 -19.76
C SER A 9 -0.43 -13.82 -18.60
N LYS A 10 0.56 -14.68 -18.86
CA LYS A 10 1.28 -15.42 -17.81
C LYS A 10 2.11 -14.48 -16.96
N ASP A 11 2.82 -13.55 -17.59
CA ASP A 11 3.68 -12.60 -16.88
C ASP A 11 2.87 -11.62 -16.03
N THR A 12 1.77 -11.10 -16.58
CA THR A 12 0.83 -10.26 -15.83
C THR A 12 0.25 -11.03 -14.63
N LYS A 13 -0.13 -12.30 -14.79
CA LYS A 13 -0.60 -13.14 -13.67
C LYS A 13 0.44 -13.29 -12.57
N LEU A 14 1.71 -13.50 -12.94
CA LEU A 14 2.80 -13.56 -11.97
C LEU A 14 2.98 -12.22 -11.24
N ALA A 15 2.96 -11.11 -11.98
CA ALA A 15 3.03 -9.77 -11.39
C ALA A 15 1.88 -9.50 -10.40
N PHE A 16 0.65 -9.94 -10.73
CA PHE A 16 -0.51 -9.87 -9.84
C PHE A 16 -0.33 -10.72 -8.59
N GLN A 17 0.10 -11.98 -8.71
CA GLN A 17 0.34 -12.85 -7.56
C GLN A 17 1.43 -12.28 -6.62
N ALA A 18 2.49 -11.72 -7.20
CA ALA A 18 3.53 -11.03 -6.45
C ALA A 18 2.98 -9.78 -5.75
N ALA A 19 2.12 -9.01 -6.43
CA ALA A 19 1.48 -7.84 -5.84
C ALA A 19 0.55 -8.21 -4.68
N GLU A 20 -0.27 -9.26 -4.81
CA GLU A 20 -1.15 -9.74 -3.73
C GLU A 20 -0.35 -10.25 -2.52
N THR A 21 0.77 -10.92 -2.79
CA THR A 21 1.67 -11.40 -1.73
C THR A 21 2.30 -10.23 -0.98
N ALA A 22 2.77 -9.23 -1.70
CA ALA A 22 3.32 -8.01 -1.10
C ALA A 22 2.27 -7.13 -0.42
N LEU A 23 1.02 -7.17 -0.88
CA LEU A 23 -0.08 -6.48 -0.22
C LEU A 23 -0.33 -7.05 1.18
N ARG A 24 -0.39 -8.38 1.31
CA ARG A 24 -0.53 -9.06 2.61
C ARG A 24 0.66 -8.77 3.53
N ASP A 25 1.86 -8.71 2.97
CA ASP A 25 3.08 -8.34 3.71
C ASP A 25 3.03 -6.90 4.22
N ALA A 26 2.59 -5.96 3.39
CA ALA A 26 2.41 -4.57 3.80
C ALA A 26 1.31 -4.41 4.87
N GLU A 27 0.23 -5.20 4.81
CA GLU A 27 -0.76 -5.26 5.89
C GLU A 27 -0.16 -5.76 7.21
N LEU A 28 0.74 -6.75 7.16
CA LEU A 28 1.50 -7.20 8.32
C LEU A 28 2.47 -6.14 8.84
N ASP A 29 3.15 -5.40 7.96
CA ASP A 29 3.99 -4.24 8.34
C ASP A 29 3.16 -3.19 9.09
N VAL A 30 1.96 -2.86 8.58
CA VAL A 30 1.03 -1.96 9.28
C VAL A 30 0.63 -2.54 10.64
N ALA A 31 0.32 -3.83 10.72
CA ALA A 31 -0.08 -4.47 11.97
C ALA A 31 1.05 -4.49 13.02
N GLN A 32 2.29 -4.77 12.62
CA GLN A 32 3.39 -5.04 13.54
C GLN A 32 4.25 -3.81 13.85
N ASN A 33 4.53 -2.97 12.85
CA ASN A 33 5.57 -1.94 12.96
C ASN A 33 5.03 -0.50 12.96
N ILE A 34 3.83 -0.28 12.42
CA ILE A 34 3.21 1.06 12.41
C ILE A 34 2.50 1.31 13.74
N THR A 35 2.89 2.35 14.45
CA THR A 35 2.32 2.73 15.76
C THR A 35 1.74 4.14 15.71
N ALA A 36 1.14 4.60 16.81
CA ALA A 36 0.61 5.96 16.92
C ALA A 36 1.67 7.05 16.72
N THR A 37 2.95 6.76 17.03
CA THR A 37 4.07 7.69 16.90
C THR A 37 4.78 7.61 15.55
N THR A 38 4.40 6.67 14.67
CA THR A 38 4.99 6.57 13.34
C THR A 38 4.65 7.82 12.53
N ALA A 39 5.69 8.50 12.05
CA ALA A 39 5.56 9.70 11.25
C ALA A 39 5.19 9.34 9.80
N PHE A 40 4.20 10.06 9.26
CA PHE A 40 3.84 10.04 7.85
C PHE A 40 4.07 11.45 7.31
N VAL A 41 4.68 11.55 6.13
CA VAL A 41 5.07 12.85 5.56
C VAL A 41 4.68 12.96 4.09
N GLN A 42 4.56 14.19 3.60
CA GLN A 42 4.25 14.47 2.19
C GLN A 42 5.31 13.89 1.24
N ALA A 43 6.57 13.86 1.66
CA ALA A 43 7.68 13.31 0.87
C ALA A 43 7.66 11.77 0.75
N CYS A 44 6.71 11.08 1.40
CA CYS A 44 6.63 9.62 1.41
C CYS A 44 7.91 8.92 1.91
N THR A 45 8.65 9.54 2.84
CA THR A 45 9.91 8.98 3.34
C THR A 45 9.72 7.57 3.88
N SER A 46 10.57 6.65 3.42
CA SER A 46 10.48 5.22 3.69
C SER A 46 9.10 4.64 3.36
N GLY A 47 8.46 5.13 2.30
CA GLY A 47 7.12 4.72 1.86
C GLY A 47 5.99 5.06 2.82
N LEU A 48 6.16 6.02 3.73
CA LEU A 48 5.12 6.46 4.67
C LEU A 48 4.58 7.84 4.27
N CYS A 49 3.38 7.83 3.69
CA CYS A 49 2.79 8.98 3.03
C CYS A 49 1.61 9.60 3.79
N THR A 50 1.50 10.92 3.76
CA THR A 50 0.22 11.60 4.03
C THR A 50 -0.61 11.71 2.75
N PRO A 51 -1.96 11.73 2.83
CA PRO A 51 -2.83 11.82 1.67
C PRO A 51 -2.57 13.11 0.90
N PRO A 52 -2.50 13.09 -0.44
CA PRO A 52 -2.25 14.29 -1.25
C PRO A 52 -3.24 15.45 -1.03
N SER A 53 -4.45 15.14 -0.57
CA SER A 53 -5.46 16.14 -0.18
C SER A 53 -5.12 16.90 1.10
N SER A 54 -4.18 16.43 1.91
CA SER A 54 -3.75 17.05 3.19
C SER A 54 -2.45 17.84 3.10
N TRP A 55 -1.83 17.89 1.91
CA TRP A 55 -0.56 18.59 1.70
C TRP A 55 -0.72 20.12 1.74
N SER A 56 0.40 20.84 1.86
CA SER A 56 0.41 22.32 1.83
C SER A 56 -0.21 22.89 0.55
N THR A 57 -0.08 22.14 -0.55
CA THR A 57 -0.80 22.37 -1.81
C THR A 57 -1.60 21.11 -2.13
N PRO A 58 -2.88 21.05 -1.71
CA PRO A 58 -3.70 19.85 -1.87
C PRO A 58 -3.81 19.41 -3.33
N LYS A 59 -3.71 18.10 -3.57
CA LYS A 59 -3.94 17.49 -4.88
C LYS A 59 -5.03 16.42 -4.79
N SER A 60 -5.95 16.44 -5.75
CA SER A 60 -6.95 15.39 -5.95
C SER A 60 -6.37 14.27 -6.83
N ALA A 61 -5.41 13.52 -6.28
CA ALA A 61 -4.77 12.39 -6.97
C ALA A 61 -4.38 11.31 -5.96
N SER A 62 -4.20 10.06 -6.43
CA SER A 62 -3.65 8.97 -5.62
C SER A 62 -2.15 9.19 -5.41
N VAL A 63 -1.63 8.80 -4.26
CA VAL A 63 -0.18 8.84 -3.98
C VAL A 63 0.60 8.02 -5.01
N SER A 64 0.01 6.95 -5.53
CA SER A 64 0.60 6.03 -6.51
C SER A 64 1.06 6.70 -7.81
N THR A 65 0.41 7.80 -8.21
CA THR A 65 0.71 8.55 -9.45
C THR A 65 1.65 9.74 -9.22
N LEU A 66 1.93 10.06 -7.96
CA LEU A 66 2.72 11.23 -7.56
C LEU A 66 4.11 10.86 -7.03
N ILE A 67 4.29 9.62 -6.59
CA ILE A 67 5.58 9.13 -6.10
C ILE A 67 6.46 8.60 -7.23
N ASP A 68 7.77 8.75 -7.04
CA ASP A 68 8.77 8.09 -7.85
C ASP A 68 9.07 6.69 -7.29
N TRP A 69 8.56 5.67 -7.95
CA TRP A 69 8.75 4.26 -7.59
C TRP A 69 10.21 3.78 -7.75
N THR A 70 11.05 4.52 -8.47
CA THR A 70 12.47 4.18 -8.64
C THR A 70 13.33 4.70 -7.48
N ASN A 71 12.81 5.64 -6.70
CA ASN A 71 13.50 6.19 -5.54
C ASN A 71 13.21 5.34 -4.28
N SER A 72 14.20 4.56 -3.86
CA SER A 72 14.09 3.71 -2.66
C SER A 72 13.93 4.49 -1.36
N ALA A 73 14.23 5.80 -1.33
CA ALA A 73 13.96 6.63 -0.17
C ALA A 73 12.45 6.90 0.03
N ASN A 74 11.65 6.74 -1.03
CA ASN A 74 10.22 7.06 -1.05
C ASN A 74 9.32 5.81 -1.04
N THR A 75 9.91 4.62 -1.03
CA THR A 75 9.19 3.34 -1.11
C THR A 75 9.65 2.38 -0.03
N ARG A 76 8.87 1.33 0.22
CA ARG A 76 9.25 0.17 1.02
C ARG A 76 9.39 -1.02 0.09
N THR A 77 10.39 -1.86 0.32
CA THR A 77 10.54 -3.12 -0.41
C THR A 77 9.84 -4.24 0.34
N TYR A 78 9.18 -5.14 -0.40
CA TYR A 78 8.62 -6.38 0.13
C TYR A 78 9.58 -7.10 1.09
N GLY A 79 9.06 -7.53 2.25
CA GLY A 79 9.83 -8.28 3.25
C GLY A 79 10.78 -7.46 4.12
N ALA A 80 11.05 -6.18 3.80
CA ALA A 80 12.04 -5.37 4.53
C ALA A 80 11.70 -5.15 6.01
N TYR A 81 10.41 -5.18 6.36
CA TYR A 81 9.91 -4.88 7.72
C TYR A 81 9.24 -6.08 8.42
N THR A 82 9.00 -7.17 7.69
CA THR A 82 8.34 -8.38 8.20
C THR A 82 9.29 -9.60 8.20
N GLY A 83 10.41 -9.51 7.49
CA GLY A 83 11.34 -10.62 7.28
C GLY A 83 10.85 -11.63 6.24
N ALA A 84 9.88 -11.28 5.39
CA ALA A 84 9.41 -12.18 4.34
C ALA A 84 10.53 -12.52 3.35
N VAL A 85 10.54 -13.78 2.89
CA VAL A 85 11.55 -14.29 1.94
C VAL A 85 11.27 -13.72 0.56
N ALA A 86 12.32 -13.23 -0.12
CA ALA A 86 12.24 -12.66 -1.46
C ALA A 86 11.47 -13.57 -2.44
N LEU A 87 10.60 -12.95 -3.25
CA LEU A 87 9.80 -13.68 -4.23
C LEU A 87 10.69 -14.18 -5.39
N PRO A 88 10.58 -15.45 -5.79
CA PRO A 88 11.30 -15.96 -6.95
C PRO A 88 10.63 -15.52 -8.26
N ASN A 89 11.41 -15.53 -9.35
CA ASN A 89 10.94 -15.34 -10.73
C ASN A 89 10.34 -13.96 -11.06
N VAL A 90 10.43 -12.97 -10.18
CA VAL A 90 10.11 -11.57 -10.50
C VAL A 90 11.37 -10.83 -10.94
N ALA A 91 11.25 -9.91 -11.90
CA ALA A 91 12.36 -9.10 -12.38
C ALA A 91 12.89 -8.14 -11.30
N SER A 92 12.03 -7.73 -10.37
CA SER A 92 12.37 -6.89 -9.22
C SER A 92 11.37 -7.16 -8.10
N GLN A 93 11.84 -7.10 -6.85
CA GLN A 93 10.96 -7.31 -5.70
C GLN A 93 9.88 -6.22 -5.65
N PRO A 94 8.64 -6.56 -5.26
CA PRO A 94 7.57 -5.58 -5.16
C PRO A 94 7.92 -4.44 -4.20
N LEU A 95 7.46 -3.25 -4.55
CA LEU A 95 7.55 -2.06 -3.74
C LEU A 95 6.16 -1.70 -3.22
N TYR A 96 6.07 -1.07 -2.06
CA TYR A 96 4.82 -0.58 -1.52
C TYR A 96 4.99 0.75 -0.80
N VAL A 97 3.87 1.46 -0.68
CA VAL A 97 3.72 2.63 0.18
C VAL A 97 2.48 2.48 1.05
N ILE A 98 2.54 3.09 2.22
CA ILE A 98 1.46 3.14 3.19
C ILE A 98 1.07 4.59 3.35
N GLU A 99 -0.16 4.92 2.95
CA GLU A 99 -0.77 6.22 3.13
C GLU A 99 -1.67 6.19 4.37
N LYS A 100 -1.40 7.05 5.36
CA LYS A 100 -2.22 7.15 6.56
C LYS A 100 -3.46 7.99 6.27
N LEU A 101 -4.63 7.35 6.26
CA LEU A 101 -5.91 8.03 6.15
C LEU A 101 -6.39 8.49 7.53
N SER A 102 -7.52 9.18 7.54
CA SER A 102 -8.16 9.67 8.77
C SER A 102 -8.54 8.53 9.72
N GLY A 103 -8.53 8.83 11.02
CA GLY A 103 -9.05 7.92 12.04
C GLY A 103 -10.55 7.69 11.87
N LEU A 104 -10.98 6.44 12.05
CA LEU A 104 -12.38 6.00 12.03
C LEU A 104 -13.03 6.10 13.41
N SER A 105 -12.71 7.15 14.17
CA SER A 105 -13.36 7.42 15.46
C SER A 105 -14.69 8.13 15.23
N VAL A 106 -15.77 7.59 15.79
CA VAL A 106 -17.07 8.28 15.85
C VAL A 106 -17.06 9.21 17.07
N PRO A 107 -17.16 10.54 16.91
CA PRO A 107 -17.27 11.46 18.04
C PRO A 107 -18.53 11.16 18.88
N ALA A 108 -18.49 11.52 20.17
CA ALA A 108 -19.68 11.44 21.01
C ALA A 108 -20.81 12.31 20.41
N GLY A 109 -22.01 11.74 20.24
CA GLY A 109 -23.17 12.43 19.65
C GLY A 109 -23.41 12.18 18.15
N GLU A 110 -22.44 11.59 17.44
CA GLU A 110 -22.53 11.28 15.99
C GLU A 110 -22.91 9.80 15.72
N SER A 111 -23.37 9.08 16.75
CA SER A 111 -23.79 7.68 16.62
C SER A 111 -25.20 7.61 16.02
N ILE A 112 -25.34 6.87 14.91
CA ILE A 112 -26.64 6.57 14.30
C ILE A 112 -27.46 5.59 15.18
N GLY A 113 -26.80 4.86 16.09
CA GLY A 113 -27.44 3.92 17.02
C GLY A 113 -27.66 4.51 18.42
N ILE A 114 -28.90 4.45 18.92
CA ILE A 114 -29.26 4.79 20.31
C ILE A 114 -28.91 3.59 21.21
N GLY A 115 -28.14 3.82 22.28
CA GLY A 115 -27.76 2.78 23.24
C GLY A 115 -26.71 1.78 22.73
N VAL A 116 -26.13 2.03 21.54
CA VAL A 116 -25.08 1.18 20.95
C VAL A 116 -23.72 1.77 21.30
N LYS A 117 -22.82 0.95 21.88
CA LYS A 117 -21.42 1.34 22.07
C LYS A 117 -20.80 1.62 20.68
N PRO A 118 -20.23 2.81 20.42
CA PRO A 118 -19.57 3.07 19.15
C PRO A 118 -18.48 2.01 18.91
N PRO A 119 -18.30 1.55 17.65
CA PRO A 119 -17.24 0.60 17.35
C PRO A 119 -15.90 1.14 17.82
N ALA A 120 -15.03 0.25 18.29
CA ALA A 120 -13.66 0.63 18.61
C ALA A 120 -13.08 1.38 17.40
N GLY A 121 -12.58 2.59 17.64
CA GLY A 121 -11.96 3.39 16.59
C GLY A 121 -10.81 2.64 15.92
N GLY A 122 -10.37 3.13 14.78
CA GLY A 122 -9.22 2.57 14.09
C GLY A 122 -8.55 3.63 13.24
N THR A 123 -7.35 3.35 12.76
CA THR A 123 -6.71 4.15 11.72
C THR A 123 -6.79 3.38 10.42
N ALA A 124 -7.38 4.00 9.40
CA ALA A 124 -7.38 3.44 8.05
C ALA A 124 -6.05 3.79 7.37
N TYR A 125 -5.51 2.84 6.63
CA TYR A 125 -4.32 3.01 5.81
C TYR A 125 -4.66 2.56 4.40
N ARG A 126 -4.33 3.38 3.41
CA ARG A 126 -4.33 2.94 2.00
C ARG A 126 -2.95 2.38 1.71
N ILE A 127 -2.90 1.13 1.28
CA ILE A 127 -1.67 0.47 0.85
C ILE A 127 -1.69 0.42 -0.66
N THR A 128 -0.63 0.91 -1.28
CA THR A 128 -0.41 0.76 -2.72
C THR A 128 0.82 -0.09 -2.94
N VAL A 129 0.69 -1.13 -3.75
CA VAL A 129 1.79 -2.02 -4.14
C VAL A 129 2.07 -1.85 -5.63
N TYR A 130 3.33 -1.70 -5.97
CA TYR A 130 3.86 -1.75 -7.33
C TYR A 130 4.69 -3.02 -7.50
N SER A 131 4.29 -3.87 -8.43
CA SER A 131 4.91 -5.16 -8.68
C SER A 131 5.35 -5.28 -10.13
N THR A 132 6.43 -6.02 -10.35
CA THR A 132 6.95 -6.33 -11.68
C THR A 132 6.88 -7.85 -11.90
N GLY A 133 6.45 -8.26 -13.09
CA GLY A 133 6.43 -9.66 -13.52
C GLY A 133 7.83 -10.25 -13.71
N ALA A 134 7.97 -11.37 -14.41
CA ALA A 134 9.31 -11.88 -14.75
C ALA A 134 10.00 -10.97 -15.78
N ARG A 135 9.23 -10.16 -16.50
CA ARG A 135 9.76 -9.18 -17.44
C ARG A 135 9.76 -7.77 -16.84
N PRO A 136 10.85 -6.99 -17.00
CA PRO A 136 10.93 -5.64 -16.48
C PRO A 136 9.84 -4.70 -16.98
N GLU A 137 9.23 -4.95 -18.14
CA GLU A 137 8.17 -4.10 -18.71
C GLU A 137 6.75 -4.42 -18.19
N THR A 138 6.57 -5.52 -17.47
CA THR A 138 5.24 -5.96 -17.01
C THR A 138 5.01 -5.48 -15.59
N HIS A 139 4.24 -4.40 -15.46
CA HIS A 139 3.93 -3.80 -14.17
C HIS A 139 2.47 -3.97 -13.77
N VAL A 140 2.25 -4.17 -12.47
CA VAL A 140 0.92 -4.22 -11.86
C VAL A 140 0.92 -3.32 -10.62
N VAL A 141 -0.13 -2.53 -10.47
CA VAL A 141 -0.40 -1.75 -9.27
C VAL A 141 -1.66 -2.25 -8.60
N LEU A 142 -1.59 -2.56 -7.31
CA LEU A 142 -2.74 -2.88 -6.47
C LEU A 142 -2.91 -1.84 -5.38
N GLU A 143 -4.15 -1.55 -5.04
CA GLU A 143 -4.51 -0.65 -3.94
C GLU A 143 -5.54 -1.32 -3.03
N SER A 144 -5.34 -1.23 -1.72
CA SER A 144 -6.26 -1.74 -0.70
C SER A 144 -6.34 -0.80 0.49
N ILE A 145 -7.42 -0.91 1.27
CA ILE A 145 -7.61 -0.20 2.53
C ILE A 145 -7.52 -1.20 3.68
N TYR A 146 -6.55 -1.00 4.56
CA TYR A 146 -6.37 -1.78 5.78
C TYR A 146 -6.72 -0.93 7.01
N VAL A 147 -7.54 -1.46 7.90
CA VAL A 147 -7.94 -0.77 9.13
C VAL A 147 -7.26 -1.42 10.32
N LYS A 148 -6.38 -0.67 11.00
CA LYS A 148 -5.76 -1.07 12.26
C LYS A 148 -6.62 -0.57 13.43
N ARG A 149 -6.95 -1.47 14.36
CA ARG A 149 -7.69 -1.17 15.60
C ARG A 149 -6.81 -1.39 16.82
#